data_AF-A0A843JCX9-F1
#
_entry.id   AF-A0A843JCX9-F1
#
_cell.length_a   1.000
_cell.length_b   1.000
_cell.length_c   1.000
_cell.angle_alpha   90.00
_cell.angle_beta   90.00
_cell.angle_gamma   90.00
#
_symmetry.space_group_name_H-M   'P 1'
#
loop_
_entity.id
_entity.type
_entity.pdbx_description
1 polymer ?
#
loop_
_entity_poly.entity_id
_entity_poly.type
_entity_poly.pdbx_seq_one_letter_code
_entity_poly.pdbx_strand_id
1 'polypeptide(L)'
;MKVSEIGEKGLIERIIEKSKTCSIYGFDNDNDISNFATSIGDDSALTSIDMDGNSYLVTTTDMLIQSSHFPKGMTYFQMGYKSVVVNVSDLASMGAENIGFLLNIAIPKDML
;
A
#
# COMPACT_ATOMS: atom_id res chain seq x y z
N MET A 1 1.03 -24.13 -8.68
CA MET A 1 1.58 -23.52 -7.46
C MET A 1 0.48 -22.72 -6.81
N LYS A 2 0.15 -23.01 -5.56
CA LYS A 2 -0.85 -22.26 -4.77
C LYS A 2 -0.18 -21.11 -4.04
N VAL A 3 -0.92 -20.02 -3.79
CA VAL A 3 -0.40 -18.88 -3.01
C VAL A 3 0.05 -19.30 -1.60
N SER A 4 -0.68 -20.21 -0.98
CA SER A 4 -0.37 -20.76 0.34
C SER A 4 0.98 -21.48 0.42
N GLU A 5 1.52 -21.96 -0.70
CA GLU A 5 2.81 -22.66 -0.76
C GLU A 5 3.98 -21.68 -0.86
N ILE A 6 3.74 -20.46 -1.34
CA ILE A 6 4.76 -19.42 -1.55
C ILE A 6 4.94 -18.58 -0.28
N GLY A 7 3.85 -18.37 0.46
CA GLY A 7 3.83 -17.46 1.60
C GLY A 7 3.81 -15.98 1.17
N GLU A 8 3.63 -15.10 2.15
CA GLU A 8 3.49 -13.65 1.91
C GLU A 8 4.74 -13.04 1.28
N LYS A 9 5.90 -13.20 1.93
CA LYS A 9 7.18 -12.62 1.48
C LYS A 9 7.55 -13.07 0.07
N GLY A 10 7.45 -14.38 -0.20
CA GLY A 10 7.75 -14.92 -1.53
C GLY A 10 6.75 -14.45 -2.59
N LEU A 11 5.49 -14.19 -2.22
CA LEU A 11 4.51 -13.61 -3.14
C LEU A 11 4.85 -12.15 -3.45
N ILE A 12 5.22 -11.36 -2.44
CA ILE A 12 5.64 -9.96 -2.59
C ILE A 12 6.84 -9.87 -3.53
N GLU A 13 7.90 -10.65 -3.26
CA GLU A 13 9.11 -10.71 -4.10
C GLU A 13 8.76 -10.99 -5.57
N ARG A 14 7.87 -11.97 -5.79
CA ARG A 14 7.42 -12.33 -7.14
C ARG A 14 6.62 -11.24 -7.83
N ILE A 15 5.78 -10.52 -7.10
CA ILE A 15 5.04 -9.37 -7.64
C ILE A 15 6.03 -8.28 -8.05
N ILE A 16 6.99 -7.96 -7.18
CA ILE A 16 8.02 -6.95 -7.44
C ILE A 16 8.84 -7.31 -8.69
N GLU A 17 9.31 -8.56 -8.79
CA GLU A 17 10.07 -9.05 -9.95
C GLU A 17 9.29 -8.83 -11.26
N LYS A 18 8.01 -9.17 -11.26
CA LYS A 18 7.14 -8.99 -12.44
C LYS A 18 6.82 -7.52 -12.74
N SER A 19 6.65 -6.69 -11.70
CA SER A 19 6.40 -5.27 -11.87
C SER A 19 7.59 -4.55 -12.50
N LYS A 20 8.83 -4.96 -12.18
CA LYS A 20 10.05 -4.44 -12.81
C LYS A 20 10.10 -4.76 -14.32
N THR A 21 9.63 -5.94 -14.73
CA THR A 21 9.56 -6.32 -16.16
C THR A 21 8.54 -5.48 -16.94
N CYS A 22 7.58 -4.85 -16.24
CA CYS A 22 6.50 -4.05 -16.85
C CYS A 22 6.85 -2.55 -17.01
N SER A 23 8.05 -2.12 -16.59
CA SER A 23 8.59 -0.79 -16.87
C SER A 23 8.95 -0.63 -18.35
N ILE A 24 7.92 -0.51 -19.20
CA ILE A 24 8.01 0.04 -20.56
C ILE A 24 7.36 1.42 -20.51
N TYR A 25 8.12 2.43 -20.99
CA TYR A 25 7.88 3.88 -21.04
C TYR A 25 8.21 4.70 -19.78
N GLY A 26 9.50 5.03 -19.58
CA GLY A 26 9.87 6.27 -18.88
C GLY A 26 11.08 6.25 -17.93
N PHE A 27 11.58 5.07 -17.55
CA PHE A 27 12.75 4.96 -16.66
C PHE A 27 13.94 4.37 -17.44
N ASP A 28 14.65 5.22 -18.18
CA ASP A 28 15.74 4.82 -19.08
C ASP A 28 17.10 4.65 -18.35
N ASN A 29 17.17 4.82 -17.04
CA ASN A 29 18.40 4.66 -16.27
C ASN A 29 18.31 3.52 -15.25
N ASP A 30 19.35 2.68 -15.22
CA ASP A 30 19.55 1.63 -14.20
C ASP A 30 19.51 2.17 -12.75
N ASN A 31 19.79 3.47 -12.57
CA ASN A 31 19.69 4.17 -11.28
C ASN A 31 18.25 4.47 -10.84
N ASP A 32 17.29 4.59 -11.76
CA ASP A 32 15.88 4.83 -11.41
C ASP A 32 15.20 3.53 -10.98
N ILE A 33 15.60 2.40 -11.57
CA ILE A 33 15.13 1.07 -11.18
C ILE A 33 15.68 0.69 -9.80
N SER A 34 16.93 1.08 -9.48
CA SER A 34 17.50 0.89 -8.15
C SER A 34 16.84 1.80 -7.10
N ASN A 35 16.55 3.06 -7.44
CA ASN A 35 15.80 3.99 -6.59
C ASN A 35 14.35 3.53 -6.32
N PHE A 36 13.66 3.03 -7.35
CA PHE A 36 12.34 2.42 -7.23
C PHE A 36 12.38 1.12 -6.41
N ALA A 37 13.44 0.31 -6.56
CA ALA A 37 13.63 -0.88 -5.76
C ALA A 37 13.99 -0.58 -4.30
N THR A 38 14.66 0.53 -4.00
CA THR A 38 14.90 1.01 -2.62
C THR A 38 13.68 1.69 -1.99
N SER A 39 12.71 2.15 -2.79
CA SER A 39 11.41 2.64 -2.29
C SER A 39 10.37 1.52 -2.11
N ILE A 40 10.65 0.32 -2.64
CA ILE A 40 9.85 -0.88 -2.43
C ILE A 40 10.45 -1.64 -1.24
N GLY A 41 9.88 -1.44 -0.06
CA GLY A 41 10.30 -2.15 1.15
C GLY A 41 10.09 -1.41 2.47
N ASP A 42 9.60 -0.16 2.42
CA ASP A 42 9.18 0.60 3.59
C ASP A 42 7.65 0.54 3.77
N ASP A 43 7.13 1.11 4.86
CA ASP A 43 5.70 1.12 5.22
C ASP A 43 4.81 1.81 4.14
N SER A 44 5.38 2.53 3.18
CA SER A 44 4.64 3.20 2.09
C SER A 44 5.48 3.37 0.82
N ALA A 45 4.82 3.66 -0.31
CA ALA A 45 5.46 3.93 -1.59
C ALA A 45 5.67 5.44 -1.84
N LEU A 46 6.86 5.81 -2.34
CA LEU A 46 7.20 7.17 -2.76
C LEU A 46 7.08 7.33 -4.28
N THR A 47 6.37 8.36 -4.73
CA THR A 47 6.26 8.74 -6.16
C THR A 47 6.70 10.19 -6.33
N SER A 48 7.73 10.44 -7.16
CA SER A 48 8.15 11.81 -7.48
C SER A 48 7.02 12.54 -8.20
N ILE A 49 6.70 13.75 -7.76
CA ILE A 49 5.66 14.60 -8.39
C ILE A 49 6.24 15.85 -9.06
N ASP A 50 7.54 16.08 -8.92
CA ASP A 50 8.27 17.12 -9.63
C ASP A 50 9.46 16.52 -10.41
N MET A 51 10.01 17.32 -11.32
CA MET A 51 11.19 16.94 -12.12
C MET A 51 12.50 17.11 -11.35
N ASP A 52 12.49 17.92 -10.27
CA ASP A 52 13.67 18.24 -9.49
C ASP A 52 13.95 17.20 -8.38
N GLY A 53 13.03 16.26 -8.15
CA GLY A 53 13.14 15.16 -7.19
C GLY A 53 13.03 15.62 -5.74
N ASN A 54 12.40 16.77 -5.47
CA ASN A 54 12.33 17.35 -4.13
C ASN A 54 10.96 17.12 -3.46
N SER A 55 9.94 16.76 -4.24
CA SER A 55 8.59 16.54 -3.76
C SER A 55 8.11 15.14 -4.10
N TYR A 56 7.58 14.46 -3.08
CA TYR A 56 7.08 13.10 -3.21
C TYR A 56 5.64 13.01 -2.75
N LEU A 57 4.83 12.30 -3.54
CA LEU A 57 3.57 11.77 -3.07
C LEU A 57 3.85 10.43 -2.37
N VAL A 58 3.47 10.35 -1.10
CA VAL A 58 3.55 9.12 -0.30
C VAL A 58 2.20 8.42 -0.34
N THR A 59 2.18 7.14 -0.71
CA THR A 59 0.95 6.35 -0.81
C THR A 59 1.09 5.03 -0.05
N THR A 60 0.07 4.70 0.74
CA THR A 60 -0.11 3.38 1.36
C THR A 60 -1.49 2.85 1.03
N THR A 61 -1.68 1.54 1.16
CA THR A 61 -2.98 0.90 1.05
C THR A 61 -3.03 -0.31 1.96
N ASP A 62 -4.11 -0.40 2.73
CA ASP A 62 -4.31 -1.47 3.70
C ASP A 62 -5.71 -2.08 3.57
N MET A 63 -5.80 -3.41 3.61
CA MET A 63 -7.07 -4.14 3.49
C MET A 63 -7.48 -4.77 4.82
N LEU A 64 -8.59 -4.29 5.40
CA LEU A 64 -9.12 -4.83 6.65
C LEU A 64 -10.31 -5.78 6.41
N ILE A 65 -10.08 -7.06 6.67
CA ILE A 65 -11.09 -8.13 6.63
C ILE A 65 -11.78 -8.28 8.00
N GLN A 66 -13.12 -8.29 8.02
CA GLN A 66 -13.91 -8.36 9.24
C GLN A 66 -13.58 -9.54 10.16
N SER A 67 -13.37 -10.73 9.61
CA SER A 67 -13.07 -11.94 10.40
C SER A 67 -11.73 -11.89 11.12
N SER A 68 -10.78 -11.09 10.64
CA SER A 68 -9.38 -11.14 11.06
C SER A 68 -8.92 -9.86 11.75
N HIS A 69 -9.43 -8.70 11.32
CA HIS A 69 -8.91 -7.40 11.75
C HIS A 69 -9.83 -6.66 12.72
N PHE A 70 -11.11 -7.04 12.83
CA PHE A 70 -12.06 -6.40 13.73
C PHE A 70 -12.48 -7.36 14.86
N PRO A 71 -12.02 -7.14 16.10
CA PRO A 71 -12.50 -7.85 17.27
C PRO A 71 -14.02 -7.81 17.42
N LYS A 72 -14.58 -8.88 18.01
CA LYS A 72 -16.02 -8.94 18.32
C LYS A 72 -16.43 -7.75 19.19
N GLY A 73 -17.55 -7.12 18.83
CA GLY A 73 -18.12 -5.99 19.57
C GLY A 73 -17.66 -4.61 19.11
N MET A 74 -16.73 -4.49 18.15
CA MET A 74 -16.49 -3.20 17.51
C MET A 74 -17.74 -2.71 16.77
N THR A 75 -18.09 -1.46 16.99
CA THR A 75 -19.12 -0.75 16.22
C THR A 75 -18.60 -0.43 14.81
N TYR A 76 -19.51 -0.19 13.86
CA TYR A 76 -19.13 0.22 12.50
C TYR A 76 -18.32 1.53 12.47
N PHE A 77 -18.61 2.46 13.39
CA PHE A 77 -17.82 3.67 13.54
C PHE A 77 -16.37 3.37 13.97
N GLN A 78 -16.18 2.48 14.94
CA GLN A 78 -14.84 2.06 15.37
C GLN A 78 -14.09 1.29 14.27
N MET A 79 -14.79 0.48 13.48
CA MET A 79 -14.21 -0.18 12.31
C MET A 79 -13.74 0.85 11.29
N GLY A 80 -14.58 1.82 10.93
CA GLY A 80 -14.21 2.91 10.02
C GLY A 80 -13.05 3.76 10.53
N TYR A 81 -13.06 4.11 11.82
CA TYR A 81 -11.96 4.83 12.46
C TYR A 81 -10.65 4.03 12.36
N LYS A 82 -10.69 2.72 12.68
CA LYS A 82 -9.53 1.84 12.55
C LYS A 82 -9.03 1.77 11.11
N SER A 83 -9.91 1.66 10.12
CA SER A 83 -9.54 1.62 8.69
C SER A 83 -8.74 2.85 8.25
N VAL A 84 -9.03 4.02 8.80
CA VAL A 84 -8.26 5.24 8.51
C VAL A 84 -6.96 5.25 9.30
N VAL A 85 -7.00 4.95 10.60
CA VAL A 85 -5.83 5.07 11.49
C VAL A 85 -4.70 4.13 11.13
N VAL A 86 -4.98 2.91 10.63
CA VAL A 86 -3.91 2.00 10.21
C VAL A 86 -3.07 2.59 9.07
N ASN A 87 -3.71 3.13 8.03
CA ASN A 87 -3.03 3.78 6.91
C ASN A 87 -2.34 5.09 7.34
N VAL A 88 -2.95 5.87 8.24
CA VAL A 88 -2.32 7.09 8.79
C VAL A 88 -1.05 6.75 9.58
N SER A 89 -0.99 5.58 10.22
CA SER A 89 0.20 5.12 10.94
C SER A 89 1.39 4.93 10.00
N ASP A 90 1.17 4.31 8.84
CA ASP A 90 2.22 4.10 7.83
C ASP A 90 2.70 5.43 7.25
N LEU A 91 1.77 6.35 6.93
CA LEU A 91 2.15 7.68 6.45
C LEU A 91 2.93 8.47 7.51
N ALA A 92 2.57 8.32 8.78
CA ALA A 92 3.26 8.97 9.89
C ALA A 92 4.66 8.39 10.13
N SER A 93 4.90 7.09 9.89
CA SER A 93 6.24 6.50 10.01
C SER A 93 7.20 7.04 8.94
N MET A 94 6.67 7.41 7.78
CA MET A 94 7.40 8.09 6.70
C MET A 94 7.60 9.59 6.93
N GLY A 95 7.02 10.17 7.98
CA GLY A 95 7.02 11.62 8.22
C GLY A 95 6.19 12.41 7.19
N ALA A 96 5.26 11.75 6.51
CA ALA A 96 4.44 12.37 5.47
C ALA A 96 3.30 13.21 6.07
N GLU A 97 2.93 14.28 5.38
CA GLU A 97 1.71 15.04 5.67
C GLU A 97 0.50 14.36 5.01
N ASN A 98 -0.56 14.12 5.78
CA ASN A 98 -1.76 13.45 5.29
C ASN A 98 -2.64 14.42 4.50
N ILE A 99 -2.77 14.20 3.19
CA ILE A 99 -3.56 15.06 2.30
C ILE A 99 -4.97 14.52 1.99
N GLY A 100 -5.22 13.23 2.19
CA GLY A 100 -6.50 12.60 1.91
C GLY A 100 -6.44 11.07 1.89
N PHE A 101 -7.58 10.42 1.67
CA PHE A 101 -7.67 8.97 1.53
C PHE A 101 -8.76 8.58 0.53
N LEU A 102 -8.62 7.38 -0.04
CA LEU A 102 -9.66 6.73 -0.83
C LEU A 102 -10.16 5.51 -0.07
N LEU A 103 -11.47 5.27 -0.11
CA LEU A 103 -12.09 4.11 0.51
C LEU A 103 -12.63 3.17 -0.56
N ASN A 104 -12.12 1.94 -0.58
CA ASN A 104 -12.74 0.83 -1.28
C ASN A 104 -13.34 -0.13 -0.24
N ILE A 105 -14.62 -0.44 -0.36
CA ILE A 105 -15.33 -1.29 0.60
C ILE A 105 -16.15 -2.36 -0.13
N ALA A 106 -16.03 -3.59 0.34
CA ALA A 106 -16.92 -4.69 -0.02
C ALA A 106 -17.89 -4.93 1.14
N ILE A 107 -19.19 -4.87 0.87
CA ILE A 107 -20.24 -5.10 1.86
C ILE A 107 -21.07 -6.33 1.47
N PRO A 108 -21.52 -7.13 2.45
CA PRO A 108 -22.49 -8.20 2.21
C PRO A 108 -23.78 -7.66 1.60
N LYS A 109 -24.42 -8.47 0.76
CA LYS A 109 -25.65 -8.08 0.05
C LYS A 109 -26.80 -7.74 1.01
N ASP A 110 -26.85 -8.40 2.16
CA ASP A 110 -27.86 -8.24 3.21
C ASP A 110 -27.63 -7.00 4.10
N MET A 111 -26.58 -6.21 3.83
CA MET A 111 -26.26 -4.98 4.57
C MET A 111 -26.84 -3.71 3.92
N LEU A 112 -27.45 -3.83 2.74
CA LEU A 112 -28.16 -2.77 1.99
C LEU A 112 -29.67 -3.02 2.00
#